data_AF-A0A947C0F6-F1
#
_entry.id   AF-A0A947C0F6-F1
#
_cell.length_a   1.000
_cell.length_b   1.000
_cell.length_c   1.000
_cell.angle_alpha   90.00
_cell.angle_beta   90.00
_cell.angle_gamma   90.00
#
_symmetry.space_group_name_H-M   'P 1'
#
loop_
_entity.id
_entity.type
_entity.pdbx_description
1 polymer ?
#
loop_
_entity_poly.entity_id
_entity_poly.type
_entity_poly.pdbx_seq_one_letter_code
_entity_poly.pdbx_strand_id
1 'polypeptide(L)'
;MNAANKKATNTTEVQKGNGAVAGLLIFSILIMIANFGYNLFQSPIDDKRINDAEELRVLSQQISNNATESVGGNVDAFKFLGITRNSYENTFNSLKGSLLEADFKLTSPEGVRRAIRDATEVWEEVRDNTDTILKYRNTVLDLHDVALKLSQTIPELQSNYQEVVRLMVANNLNNGQVSIAANQVWLAERILGSVQKILAGEVDSVMATESFRQDILTFGQITNGFIEGNSQAGVRRIGVTRIRNILTEISKVFSGMESQSTRIIESITELSRAHQASDKI
;
A
#
# COMPACT_ATOMS: atom_id res chain seq x y z
N MET A 1 15.18 -48.08 29.45
CA MET A 1 15.59 -47.82 28.06
C MET A 1 14.96 -46.51 27.61
N ASN A 2 15.81 -45.50 27.41
CA ASN A 2 15.67 -44.20 26.73
C ASN A 2 14.34 -43.44 26.72
N ALA A 3 14.19 -42.51 27.67
CA ALA A 3 13.42 -41.27 27.47
C ALA A 3 14.38 -40.20 26.90
N ALA A 4 14.28 -39.97 25.59
CA ALA A 4 15.06 -38.98 24.87
C ALA A 4 14.52 -37.56 25.11
N ASN A 5 15.43 -36.75 25.61
CA ASN A 5 15.57 -35.31 25.46
C ASN A 5 14.97 -34.74 24.14
N LYS A 6 13.99 -33.83 24.24
CA LYS A 6 13.87 -32.69 23.31
C LYS A 6 13.04 -31.58 23.96
N LYS A 7 13.74 -30.61 24.56
CA LYS A 7 13.18 -29.28 24.85
C LYS A 7 12.66 -28.70 23.52
N ALA A 8 11.34 -28.48 23.45
CA ALA A 8 10.75 -27.63 22.43
C ALA A 8 11.14 -26.18 22.74
N THR A 9 12.17 -25.68 22.07
CA THR A 9 12.37 -24.25 21.89
C THR A 9 11.31 -23.77 20.91
N ASN A 10 10.21 -23.23 21.44
CA ASN A 10 9.32 -22.36 20.69
C ASN A 10 10.10 -21.08 20.37
N THR A 11 10.78 -21.07 19.23
CA THR A 11 11.18 -19.83 18.56
C THR A 11 9.91 -19.20 18.03
N THR A 12 9.37 -18.24 18.76
CA THR A 12 8.39 -17.29 18.24
C THR A 12 9.10 -16.51 17.13
N GLU A 13 8.79 -16.84 15.87
CA GLU A 13 9.06 -15.94 14.74
C GLU A 13 8.36 -14.62 15.05
N VAL A 14 9.14 -13.63 15.44
CA VAL A 14 8.67 -12.25 15.51
C VAL A 14 8.46 -11.81 14.07
N GLN A 15 7.19 -11.72 13.66
CA GLN A 15 6.76 -10.95 12.51
C GLN A 15 7.39 -9.55 12.61
N LYS A 16 8.38 -9.28 11.75
CA LYS A 16 8.97 -7.96 11.56
C LYS A 16 7.94 -7.09 10.84
N GLY A 17 7.09 -6.39 11.60
CA GLY A 17 6.21 -5.35 11.09
C GLY A 17 6.87 -3.98 11.20
N ASN A 18 6.91 -3.25 10.08
CA ASN A 18 6.76 -1.80 9.81
C ASN A 18 7.37 -0.76 10.78
N GLY A 19 8.23 -1.15 11.70
CA GLY A 19 8.91 -0.27 12.65
C GLY A 19 10.26 -0.80 13.13
N ALA A 20 10.74 -1.89 12.52
CA ALA A 20 12.02 -2.49 12.87
C ALA A 20 13.20 -1.62 12.43
N VAL A 21 13.13 -0.96 11.26
CA VAL A 21 14.24 -0.17 10.72
C VAL A 21 14.27 1.23 11.34
N ALA A 22 13.13 1.92 11.43
CA ALA A 22 12.99 3.13 12.25
C ALA A 22 13.42 2.88 13.71
N GLY A 23 12.99 1.76 14.32
CA GLY A 23 13.42 1.36 15.66
C GLY A 23 14.93 1.15 15.80
N LEU A 24 15.58 0.57 14.80
CA LEU A 24 17.04 0.39 14.75
C LEU A 24 17.80 1.71 14.60
N LEU A 25 17.27 2.68 13.83
CA LEU A 25 17.84 4.03 13.73
C LEU A 25 17.79 4.76 15.08
N ILE A 26 16.65 4.70 15.76
CA ILE A 26 16.49 5.31 17.08
C ILE A 26 17.46 4.66 18.09
N PHE A 27 17.58 3.33 18.04
CA PHE A 27 18.45 2.58 18.93
C PHE A 27 19.94 2.86 18.67
N SER A 28 20.36 2.95 17.40
CA SER A 28 21.75 3.24 17.04
C SER A 28 22.15 4.66 17.47
N ILE A 29 21.27 5.64 17.30
CA ILE A 29 21.47 7.03 17.75
C ILE A 29 21.57 7.10 19.28
N LEU A 30 20.70 6.41 20.02
CA LEU A 30 20.73 6.37 21.48
C LEU A 30 22.01 5.70 22.02
N ILE A 31 22.45 4.60 21.40
CA ILE A 31 23.72 3.95 21.71
C ILE A 31 24.90 4.87 21.40
N MET A 32 24.82 5.66 20.32
CA MET A 32 25.82 6.65 19.96
C MET A 32 25.93 7.68 21.11
N ILE A 33 24.85 8.37 21.44
CA ILE A 33 24.84 9.40 22.50
C ILE A 33 25.29 8.82 23.86
N ALA A 34 24.81 7.64 24.24
CA ALA A 34 25.14 7.01 25.52
C ALA A 34 26.62 6.61 25.64
N ASN A 35 27.24 6.13 24.55
CA ASN A 35 28.67 5.75 24.57
C ASN A 35 29.61 6.95 24.60
N PHE A 36 29.21 8.09 24.02
CA PHE A 36 30.07 9.27 23.90
C PHE A 36 29.82 10.33 24.99
N GLY A 37 28.85 10.09 25.88
CA GLY A 37 28.27 11.03 26.86
C GLY A 37 29.24 11.70 27.83
N TYR A 38 30.35 11.06 28.23
CA TYR A 38 31.16 11.60 29.34
C TYR A 38 31.88 12.93 29.02
N ASN A 39 32.10 13.26 27.74
CA ASN A 39 32.65 14.56 27.32
C ASN A 39 31.61 15.52 26.71
N LEU A 40 30.33 15.11 26.58
CA LEU A 40 29.24 15.89 25.96
C LEU A 40 28.60 16.94 26.91
N PHE A 41 29.16 17.18 28.10
CA PHE A 41 28.50 17.99 29.15
C PHE A 41 29.18 19.34 29.44
N GLN A 42 30.03 19.87 28.55
CA GLN A 42 30.77 21.12 28.83
C GLN A 42 30.86 22.16 27.70
N SER A 43 30.43 21.88 26.45
CA SER A 43 30.57 22.81 25.32
C SER A 43 29.26 23.06 24.53
N PRO A 44 29.02 24.26 23.97
CA PRO A 44 27.89 24.53 23.06
C PRO A 44 27.85 23.64 21.80
N ILE A 45 28.98 23.04 21.42
CA ILE A 45 29.06 22.06 20.32
C ILE A 45 28.38 20.75 20.72
N ASP A 46 28.37 20.41 22.01
CA ASP A 46 27.77 19.19 22.53
C ASP A 46 26.24 19.31 22.55
N ASP A 47 25.70 20.48 22.90
CA ASP A 47 24.26 20.77 22.81
C ASP A 47 23.73 20.60 21.37
N LYS A 48 24.50 21.03 20.36
CA LYS A 48 24.12 20.86 18.96
C LYS A 48 24.04 19.38 18.56
N ARG A 49 25.01 18.55 18.97
CA ARG A 49 25.02 17.11 18.62
C ARG A 49 23.84 16.37 19.25
N ILE A 50 23.49 16.72 20.49
CA ILE A 50 22.32 16.16 21.18
C ILE A 50 21.04 16.58 20.45
N ASN A 51 20.90 17.87 20.12
CA ASN A 51 19.74 18.37 19.38
C ASN A 51 19.60 17.72 18.00
N ASP A 52 20.69 17.61 17.23
CA ASP A 52 20.70 16.94 15.92
C ASP A 52 20.24 15.47 16.07
N ALA A 53 20.71 14.76 17.10
CA ALA A 53 20.34 13.38 17.35
C ALA A 53 18.86 13.22 17.78
N GLU A 54 18.34 14.13 18.59
CA GLU A 54 16.92 14.18 18.95
C GLU A 54 16.04 14.48 17.73
N GLU A 55 16.48 15.41 16.88
CA GLU A 55 15.79 15.75 15.63
C GLU A 55 15.76 14.54 14.69
N LEU A 56 16.88 13.84 14.49
CA LEU A 56 16.93 12.62 13.67
C LEU A 56 15.95 11.55 14.15
N ARG A 57 15.79 11.39 15.47
CA ARG A 57 14.79 10.47 16.04
C ARG A 57 13.37 10.86 15.61
N VAL A 58 13.02 12.14 15.74
CA VAL A 58 11.69 12.64 15.36
C VAL A 58 11.46 12.51 13.86
N LEU A 59 12.45 12.90 13.04
CA LEU A 59 12.39 12.78 11.59
C LEU A 59 12.25 11.33 11.14
N SER A 60 12.94 10.37 11.78
CA SER A 60 12.78 8.94 11.49
C SER A 60 11.34 8.46 11.69
N GLN A 61 10.71 8.86 12.80
CA GLN A 61 9.30 8.53 13.04
C GLN A 61 8.37 9.18 12.00
N GLN A 62 8.65 10.43 11.63
CA GLN A 62 7.90 11.13 10.60
C GLN A 62 8.05 10.48 9.22
N ILE A 63 9.24 9.98 8.86
CA ILE A 63 9.45 9.23 7.61
C ILE A 63 8.59 7.96 7.61
N SER A 64 8.60 7.17 8.69
CA SER A 64 7.77 5.95 8.79
C SER A 64 6.28 6.25 8.65
N ASN A 65 5.78 7.25 9.38
CA ASN A 65 4.37 7.65 9.30
C ASN A 65 4.01 8.17 7.89
N ASN A 66 4.80 9.08 7.34
CA ASN A 66 4.54 9.65 6.03
C ASN A 66 4.68 8.61 4.91
N ALA A 67 5.55 7.62 5.04
CA ALA A 67 5.68 6.51 4.10
C ALA A 67 4.38 5.70 4.05
N THR A 68 3.84 5.32 5.22
CA THR A 68 2.60 4.56 5.33
C THR A 68 1.41 5.35 4.78
N GLU A 69 1.28 6.63 5.15
CA GLU A 69 0.23 7.50 4.62
C GLU A 69 0.35 7.72 3.10
N SER A 70 1.57 7.81 2.58
CA SER A 70 1.82 7.98 1.14
C SER A 70 1.33 6.77 0.35
N VAL A 71 1.70 5.56 0.76
CA VAL A 71 1.22 4.34 0.07
C VAL A 71 -0.28 4.12 0.26
N GLY A 72 -0.88 4.71 1.30
CA GLY A 72 -2.34 4.78 1.49
C GLY A 72 -3.05 5.84 0.63
N GLY A 73 -2.35 6.51 -0.28
CA GLY A 73 -2.93 7.45 -1.24
C GLY A 73 -3.03 8.90 -0.75
N ASN A 74 -2.39 9.26 0.37
CA ASN A 74 -2.39 10.62 0.88
C ASN A 74 -1.41 11.52 0.10
N VAL A 75 -1.96 12.46 -0.68
CA VAL A 75 -1.20 13.39 -1.52
C VAL A 75 -0.21 14.24 -0.72
N ASP A 76 -0.62 14.72 0.45
CA ASP A 76 0.20 15.58 1.30
C ASP A 76 1.33 14.79 1.97
N ALA A 77 1.07 13.53 2.33
CA ALA A 77 2.07 12.65 2.90
C ALA A 77 3.27 12.45 1.96
N PHE A 78 3.06 12.33 0.64
CA PHE A 78 4.17 12.26 -0.32
C PHE A 78 5.05 13.51 -0.27
N LYS A 79 4.43 14.69 -0.16
CA LYS A 79 5.18 15.95 -0.05
C LYS A 79 5.97 15.99 1.25
N PHE A 80 5.34 15.66 2.38
CA PHE A 80 6.00 15.64 3.68
C PHE A 80 7.09 14.58 3.77
N LEU A 81 6.91 13.41 3.15
CA LEU A 81 7.91 12.35 3.09
C LEU A 81 9.20 12.85 2.45
N GLY A 82 9.12 13.52 1.29
CA GLY A 82 10.29 14.09 0.63
C GLY A 82 10.99 15.19 1.45
N ILE A 83 10.22 16.06 2.10
CA ILE A 83 10.74 17.12 2.98
C ILE A 83 11.46 16.50 4.19
N THR A 84 10.84 15.51 4.83
CA THR A 84 11.37 14.86 6.04
C THR A 84 12.63 14.07 5.71
N ARG A 85 12.66 13.34 4.59
CA ARG A 85 13.86 12.64 4.09
C ARG A 85 15.03 13.62 3.89
N ASN A 86 14.78 14.76 3.22
CA ASN A 86 15.81 15.77 3.00
C ASN A 86 16.32 16.39 4.30
N SER A 87 15.41 16.65 5.24
CA SER A 87 15.78 17.19 6.55
C SER A 87 16.65 16.20 7.32
N TYR A 88 16.29 14.90 7.29
CA TYR A 88 17.08 13.85 7.90
C TYR A 88 18.48 13.76 7.29
N GLU A 89 18.60 13.74 5.95
CA GLU A 89 19.89 13.71 5.26
C GLU A 89 20.80 14.87 5.70
N ASN A 90 20.25 16.08 5.78
CA ASN A 90 20.98 17.28 6.17
C ASN A 90 21.43 17.22 7.64
N THR A 91 20.53 16.88 8.56
CA THR A 91 20.84 16.76 9.99
C THR A 91 21.84 15.62 10.22
N PHE A 92 21.69 14.49 9.52
CA PHE A 92 22.58 13.34 9.63
C PHE A 92 24.00 13.69 9.16
N ASN A 93 24.14 14.36 8.03
CA ASN A 93 25.45 14.80 7.54
C ASN A 93 26.10 15.85 8.46
N SER A 94 25.31 16.75 9.06
CA SER A 94 25.81 17.71 10.05
C SER A 94 26.35 17.02 11.29
N LEU A 95 25.57 16.08 11.85
CA LEU A 95 25.97 15.29 13.02
C LEU A 95 27.21 14.45 12.71
N LYS A 96 27.22 13.73 11.59
CA LYS A 96 28.35 12.93 11.11
C LYS A 96 29.63 13.76 11.00
N GLY A 97 29.58 14.94 10.37
CA GLY A 97 30.72 15.84 10.27
C GLY A 97 31.22 16.27 11.64
N SER A 98 30.30 16.69 12.52
CA SER A 98 30.63 17.13 13.87
C SER A 98 31.27 16.04 14.73
N LEU A 99 30.86 14.77 14.56
CA LEU A 99 31.44 13.62 15.27
C LEU A 99 32.84 13.27 14.74
N LEU A 100 33.10 13.43 13.44
CA LEU A 100 34.43 13.15 12.87
C LEU A 100 35.49 14.19 13.28
N GLU A 101 35.06 15.41 13.57
CA GLU A 101 35.93 16.50 14.06
C GLU A 101 36.11 16.48 15.59
N ALA A 102 35.37 15.63 16.29
CA ALA A 102 35.41 15.56 17.75
C ALA A 102 36.62 14.78 18.28
N ASP A 103 37.23 15.30 19.34
CA ASP A 103 38.26 14.57 20.11
C ASP A 103 37.61 13.82 21.28
N PHE A 104 37.30 12.54 21.07
CA PHE A 104 36.71 11.68 22.11
C PHE A 104 37.79 11.11 23.03
N LYS A 105 37.98 11.72 24.21
CA LYS A 105 39.00 11.27 25.18
C LYS A 105 38.82 9.85 25.71
N LEU A 106 37.59 9.32 25.67
CA LEU A 106 37.23 8.02 26.25
C LEU A 106 36.76 7.00 25.22
N THR A 107 36.79 7.34 23.93
CA THR A 107 36.35 6.42 22.88
C THR A 107 37.33 6.41 21.73
N SER A 108 37.65 5.20 21.23
CA SER A 108 38.55 5.09 20.09
C SER A 108 37.92 5.74 18.85
N PRO A 109 38.70 6.46 18.03
CA PRO A 109 38.24 7.00 16.75
C PRO A 109 37.61 5.91 15.84
N GLU A 110 38.09 4.69 15.93
CA GLU A 110 37.60 3.52 15.20
C GLU A 110 36.23 3.06 15.69
N GLY A 111 35.91 3.25 16.97
CA GLY A 111 34.57 3.04 17.52
C GLY A 111 33.56 4.02 16.91
N VAL A 112 33.92 5.30 16.87
CA VAL A 112 33.11 6.38 16.27
C VAL A 112 32.88 6.13 14.79
N ARG A 113 33.95 5.84 14.02
CA ARG A 113 33.85 5.56 12.58
C ARG A 113 32.96 4.35 12.28
N ARG A 114 33.01 3.30 13.10
CA ARG A 114 32.12 2.14 12.96
C ARG A 114 30.66 2.52 13.20
N ALA A 115 30.37 3.24 14.29
CA ALA A 115 29.01 3.68 14.57
C ALA A 115 28.42 4.57 13.45
N ILE A 116 29.23 5.51 12.92
CA ILE A 116 28.83 6.35 11.78
C ILE A 116 28.56 5.50 10.53
N ARG A 117 29.43 4.53 10.21
CA ARG A 117 29.24 3.65 9.05
C ARG A 117 27.96 2.84 9.21
N ASP A 118 27.76 2.19 10.34
CA ASP A 118 26.59 1.35 10.60
C ASP A 118 25.30 2.19 10.52
N ALA A 119 25.30 3.42 11.06
CA ALA A 119 24.18 4.35 10.93
C ALA A 119 23.96 4.85 9.49
N THR A 120 25.04 5.03 8.71
CA THR A 120 24.97 5.42 7.30
C THR A 120 24.33 4.31 6.47
N GLU A 121 24.73 3.05 6.69
CA GLU A 121 24.16 1.89 5.99
C GLU A 121 22.64 1.79 6.22
N VAL A 122 22.18 1.95 7.47
CA VAL A 122 20.73 1.93 7.78
C VAL A 122 20.02 3.13 7.16
N TRP A 123 20.62 4.33 7.21
CA TRP A 123 20.03 5.51 6.58
C TRP A 123 19.91 5.36 5.06
N GLU A 124 20.92 4.81 4.39
CA GLU A 124 20.88 4.58 2.94
C GLU A 124 19.73 3.65 2.55
N GLU A 125 19.48 2.59 3.32
CA GLU A 125 18.33 1.70 3.09
C GLU A 125 16.98 2.45 3.23
N VAL A 126 16.81 3.25 4.29
CA VAL A 126 15.60 4.05 4.51
C VAL A 126 15.41 5.10 3.41
N ARG A 127 16.49 5.76 2.99
CA ARG A 127 16.49 6.75 1.92
C ARG A 127 16.07 6.10 0.59
N ASP A 128 16.66 4.98 0.22
CA ASP A 128 16.38 4.29 -1.03
C ASP A 128 14.94 3.76 -1.09
N ASN A 129 14.42 3.26 0.05
CA ASN A 129 13.00 2.90 0.18
C ASN A 129 12.09 4.13 0.06
N THR A 130 12.44 5.25 0.71
CA THR A 130 11.69 6.50 0.62
C THR A 130 11.65 7.03 -0.83
N ASP A 131 12.79 6.97 -1.53
CA ASP A 131 12.90 7.37 -2.94
C ASP A 131 12.06 6.47 -3.84
N THR A 132 11.97 5.18 -3.52
CA THR A 132 11.08 4.24 -4.22
C THR A 132 9.61 4.62 -4.07
N ILE A 133 9.17 4.98 -2.86
CA ILE A 133 7.79 5.45 -2.62
C ILE A 133 7.53 6.73 -3.42
N LEU A 134 8.42 7.72 -3.32
CA LEU A 134 8.29 9.00 -4.02
C LEU A 134 8.29 8.83 -5.55
N LYS A 135 9.07 7.88 -6.08
CA LYS A 135 9.11 7.55 -7.50
C LYS A 135 7.76 7.07 -8.03
N TYR A 136 7.05 6.24 -7.27
CA TYR A 136 5.74 5.69 -7.68
C TYR A 136 4.55 6.53 -7.21
N ARG A 137 4.77 7.77 -6.75
CA ARG A 137 3.73 8.68 -6.28
C ARG A 137 2.53 8.76 -7.20
N ASN A 138 2.74 9.07 -8.48
CA ASN A 138 1.63 9.27 -9.42
C ASN A 138 0.86 7.98 -9.63
N THR A 139 1.56 6.84 -9.73
CA THR A 139 0.93 5.53 -9.83
C THR A 139 0.02 5.25 -8.64
N VAL A 140 0.50 5.42 -7.41
CA VAL A 140 -0.32 5.20 -6.20
C VAL A 140 -1.55 6.11 -6.20
N LEU A 141 -1.38 7.39 -6.50
CA LEU A 141 -2.48 8.36 -6.52
C LEU A 141 -3.52 8.05 -7.60
N ASP A 142 -3.07 7.70 -8.82
CA ASP A 142 -3.96 7.35 -9.92
C ASP A 142 -4.79 6.10 -9.60
N LEU A 143 -4.19 5.11 -8.93
CA LEU A 143 -4.89 3.90 -8.52
C LEU A 143 -5.96 4.18 -7.44
N HIS A 144 -5.64 5.03 -6.46
CA HIS A 144 -6.61 5.47 -5.46
C HIS A 144 -7.76 6.28 -6.09
N ASP A 145 -7.49 7.13 -7.08
CA ASP A 145 -8.52 7.87 -7.82
C ASP A 145 -9.44 6.93 -8.61
N VAL A 146 -8.88 5.90 -9.27
CA VAL A 146 -9.68 4.86 -9.92
C VAL A 146 -10.58 4.15 -8.91
N ALA A 147 -10.03 3.70 -7.78
CA ALA A 147 -10.82 3.02 -6.75
C ALA A 147 -11.93 3.91 -6.18
N LEU A 148 -11.67 5.20 -6.00
CA LEU A 148 -12.69 6.17 -5.58
C LEU A 148 -13.82 6.26 -6.61
N LYS A 149 -13.49 6.36 -7.91
CA LYS A 149 -14.49 6.37 -9.00
C LYS A 149 -15.30 5.07 -9.03
N LEU A 150 -14.66 3.92 -8.84
CA LEU A 150 -15.35 2.63 -8.75
C LEU A 150 -16.30 2.62 -7.56
N SER A 151 -15.87 3.08 -6.39
CA SER A 151 -16.71 3.17 -5.18
C SER A 151 -17.92 4.08 -5.36
N GLN A 152 -17.81 5.13 -6.19
CA GLN A 152 -18.93 6.02 -6.51
C GLN A 152 -19.90 5.43 -7.54
N THR A 153 -19.39 4.58 -8.44
CA THR A 153 -20.15 4.05 -9.60
C THR A 153 -20.85 2.72 -9.30
N ILE A 154 -20.25 1.87 -8.46
CA ILE A 154 -20.78 0.54 -8.13
C ILE A 154 -22.19 0.56 -7.53
N PRO A 155 -22.54 1.50 -6.63
CA PRO A 155 -23.92 1.61 -6.12
C PRO A 155 -24.95 1.85 -7.23
N GLU A 156 -24.61 2.64 -8.26
CA GLU A 156 -25.48 2.86 -9.41
C GLU A 156 -25.66 1.58 -10.23
N LEU A 157 -24.56 0.86 -10.51
CA LEU A 157 -24.61 -0.43 -11.19
C LEU A 157 -25.47 -1.45 -10.44
N GLN A 158 -25.33 -1.52 -9.12
CA GLN A 158 -26.14 -2.39 -8.26
C GLN A 158 -27.62 -2.03 -8.34
N SER A 159 -27.97 -0.75 -8.24
CA SER A 159 -29.35 -0.27 -8.35
C SER A 159 -29.97 -0.62 -9.72
N ASN A 160 -29.23 -0.37 -10.80
CA ASN A 160 -29.67 -0.69 -12.16
C ASN A 160 -29.86 -2.20 -12.36
N TYR A 161 -28.95 -3.03 -11.83
CA TYR A 161 -29.11 -4.49 -11.89
C TYR A 161 -30.27 -5.01 -11.04
N GLN A 162 -30.52 -4.42 -9.87
CA GLN A 162 -31.70 -4.74 -9.08
C GLN A 162 -33.00 -4.42 -9.83
N GLU A 163 -33.06 -3.32 -10.58
CA GLU A 163 -34.21 -3.02 -11.46
C GLU A 163 -34.34 -4.04 -12.60
N VAL A 164 -33.22 -4.43 -13.23
CA VAL A 164 -33.21 -5.53 -14.22
C VAL A 164 -33.85 -6.77 -13.62
N VAL A 165 -33.40 -7.23 -12.44
CA VAL A 165 -33.94 -8.42 -11.76
C VAL A 165 -35.44 -8.28 -11.48
N ARG A 166 -35.89 -7.14 -10.94
CA ARG A 166 -37.32 -6.87 -10.69
C ARG A 166 -38.15 -6.99 -11.97
N LEU A 167 -37.68 -6.40 -13.05
CA LEU A 167 -38.37 -6.45 -14.35
C LEU A 167 -38.36 -7.84 -14.96
N MET A 168 -37.27 -8.60 -14.82
CA MET A 168 -37.21 -9.99 -15.29
C MET A 168 -38.24 -10.87 -14.58
N VAL A 169 -38.39 -10.70 -13.26
CA VAL A 169 -39.43 -11.39 -12.46
C VAL A 169 -40.83 -10.95 -12.89
N ALA A 170 -41.07 -9.64 -13.02
CA ALA A 170 -42.38 -9.12 -13.43
C ALA A 170 -42.82 -9.58 -14.84
N ASN A 171 -41.86 -9.88 -15.73
CA ASN A 171 -42.12 -10.38 -17.07
C ASN A 171 -42.05 -11.92 -17.17
N ASN A 172 -42.01 -12.64 -16.03
CA ASN A 172 -41.93 -14.11 -15.98
C ASN A 172 -40.79 -14.70 -16.84
N LEU A 173 -39.62 -14.05 -16.85
CA LEU A 173 -38.46 -14.59 -17.53
C LEU A 173 -37.94 -15.85 -16.81
N ASN A 174 -37.15 -16.65 -17.54
CA ASN A 174 -36.59 -17.89 -17.02
C ASN A 174 -35.80 -17.67 -15.71
N ASN A 175 -36.11 -18.46 -14.68
CA ASN A 175 -35.49 -18.37 -13.35
C ASN A 175 -33.95 -18.47 -13.36
N GLY A 176 -33.38 -19.25 -14.29
CA GLY A 176 -31.92 -19.34 -14.45
C GLY A 176 -31.31 -18.01 -14.90
N GLN A 177 -31.97 -17.31 -15.82
CA GLN A 177 -31.54 -15.98 -16.26
C GLN A 177 -31.70 -14.93 -15.16
N VAL A 178 -32.78 -14.99 -14.38
CA VAL A 178 -32.99 -14.11 -13.22
C VAL A 178 -31.87 -14.30 -12.19
N SER A 179 -31.49 -15.55 -11.91
CA SER A 179 -30.39 -15.88 -10.99
C SER A 179 -29.05 -15.32 -11.48
N ILE A 180 -28.74 -15.48 -12.77
CA ILE A 180 -27.52 -14.92 -13.38
C ILE A 180 -27.49 -13.39 -13.23
N ALA A 181 -28.61 -12.70 -13.46
CA ALA A 181 -28.72 -11.25 -13.30
C ALA A 181 -28.58 -10.81 -11.83
N ALA A 182 -29.20 -11.54 -10.89
CA ALA A 182 -29.08 -11.27 -9.47
C ALA A 182 -27.63 -11.38 -8.97
N ASN A 183 -26.86 -12.33 -9.51
CA ASN A 183 -25.44 -12.47 -9.19
C ASN A 183 -24.59 -11.27 -9.62
N GLN A 184 -25.02 -10.47 -10.60
CA GLN A 184 -24.27 -9.29 -11.05
C GLN A 184 -24.18 -8.21 -9.98
N VAL A 185 -25.20 -8.09 -9.11
CA VAL A 185 -25.18 -7.16 -7.97
C VAL A 185 -24.01 -7.48 -7.03
N TRP A 186 -23.78 -8.77 -6.77
CA TRP A 186 -22.69 -9.25 -5.93
C TRP A 186 -21.33 -9.15 -6.61
N LEU A 187 -21.26 -9.40 -7.92
CA LEU A 187 -20.01 -9.22 -8.68
C LEU A 187 -19.56 -7.76 -8.66
N ALA A 188 -20.47 -6.81 -8.82
CA ALA A 188 -20.16 -5.38 -8.68
C ALA A 188 -19.52 -5.07 -7.32
N GLU A 189 -20.07 -5.61 -6.22
CA GLU A 189 -19.48 -5.44 -4.88
C GLU A 189 -18.10 -6.10 -4.76
N ARG A 190 -17.95 -7.32 -5.30
CA ARG A 190 -16.69 -8.06 -5.24
C ARG A 190 -15.56 -7.39 -6.01
N ILE A 191 -15.89 -6.68 -7.10
CA ILE A 191 -14.97 -5.81 -7.84
C ILE A 191 -14.43 -4.72 -6.91
N LEU A 192 -15.31 -4.00 -6.19
CA LEU A 192 -14.89 -2.94 -5.25
C LEU A 192 -13.97 -3.50 -4.16
N GLY A 193 -14.39 -4.58 -3.51
CA GLY A 193 -13.64 -5.18 -2.42
C GLY A 193 -12.28 -5.72 -2.87
N SER A 194 -12.19 -6.24 -4.10
CA SER A 194 -10.91 -6.70 -4.66
C SER A 194 -9.96 -5.53 -4.91
N VAL A 195 -10.44 -4.40 -5.44
CA VAL A 195 -9.60 -3.19 -5.63
C VAL A 195 -9.11 -2.64 -4.30
N GLN A 196 -9.97 -2.57 -3.28
CA GLN A 196 -9.56 -2.09 -1.95
C GLN A 196 -8.45 -2.96 -1.35
N LYS A 197 -8.51 -4.28 -1.53
CA LYS A 197 -7.45 -5.20 -1.09
C LYS A 197 -6.15 -5.05 -1.90
N ILE A 198 -6.25 -4.78 -3.20
CA ILE A 198 -5.08 -4.49 -4.05
C ILE A 198 -4.39 -3.21 -3.55
N LEU A 199 -5.16 -2.16 -3.27
CA LEU A 199 -4.67 -0.87 -2.75
C LEU A 199 -4.08 -0.97 -1.34
N ALA A 200 -4.55 -1.90 -0.52
CA ALA A 200 -3.99 -2.10 0.81
C ALA A 200 -2.60 -2.73 0.78
N GLY A 201 -2.16 -3.29 -0.36
CA GLY A 201 -0.85 -3.92 -0.50
C GLY A 201 -0.66 -5.21 0.31
N GLU A 202 -1.75 -5.84 0.75
CA GLU A 202 -1.73 -7.00 1.64
C GLU A 202 -1.12 -8.26 0.99
N VAL A 203 -0.77 -9.26 1.81
CA VAL A 203 -0.28 -10.59 1.38
C VAL A 203 -1.25 -11.27 0.40
N ASP A 204 -2.55 -10.97 0.50
CA ASP A 204 -3.59 -11.49 -0.38
C ASP A 204 -3.78 -10.70 -1.69
N SER A 205 -2.95 -9.68 -1.95
CA SER A 205 -3.06 -8.81 -3.14
C SER A 205 -3.01 -9.58 -4.46
N VAL A 206 -2.29 -10.71 -4.54
CA VAL A 206 -2.25 -11.57 -5.73
C VAL A 206 -3.60 -12.24 -5.99
N MET A 207 -4.25 -12.76 -4.95
CA MET A 207 -5.59 -13.37 -5.07
C MET A 207 -6.65 -12.31 -5.35
N ALA A 208 -6.53 -11.13 -4.74
CA ALA A 208 -7.41 -10.00 -5.00
C ALA A 208 -7.29 -9.52 -6.45
N THR A 209 -6.07 -9.50 -6.99
CA THR A 209 -5.79 -9.18 -8.40
C THR A 209 -6.48 -10.15 -9.35
N GLU A 210 -6.36 -11.45 -9.08
CA GLU A 210 -7.02 -12.49 -9.87
C GLU A 210 -8.55 -12.34 -9.84
N SER A 211 -9.09 -12.19 -8.63
CA SER A 211 -10.53 -12.02 -8.41
C SER A 211 -11.06 -10.78 -9.14
N PHE A 212 -10.38 -9.64 -9.00
CA PHE A 212 -10.72 -8.39 -9.69
C PHE A 212 -10.80 -8.59 -11.20
N ARG A 213 -9.76 -9.20 -11.79
CA ARG A 213 -9.71 -9.42 -13.24
C ARG A 213 -10.84 -10.33 -13.71
N GLN A 214 -11.05 -11.44 -13.01
CA GLN A 214 -12.11 -12.39 -13.36
C GLN A 214 -13.49 -11.75 -13.23
N ASP A 215 -13.71 -10.93 -12.21
CA ASP A 215 -15.00 -10.29 -11.96
C ASP A 215 -15.36 -9.24 -12.99
N ILE A 216 -14.39 -8.39 -13.36
CA ILE A 216 -14.56 -7.39 -14.40
C ILE A 216 -14.96 -8.08 -15.72
N LEU A 217 -14.22 -9.13 -16.11
CA LEU A 217 -14.49 -9.89 -17.33
C LEU A 217 -15.87 -10.56 -17.28
N THR A 218 -16.20 -11.22 -16.16
CA THR A 218 -17.46 -11.94 -15.98
C THR A 218 -18.65 -10.98 -16.02
N PHE A 219 -18.53 -9.82 -15.36
CA PHE A 219 -19.57 -8.80 -15.33
C PHE A 219 -19.85 -8.24 -16.73
N GLY A 220 -18.81 -7.87 -17.47
CA GLY A 220 -18.92 -7.39 -18.85
C GLY A 220 -19.54 -8.45 -19.78
N GLN A 221 -19.04 -9.69 -19.73
CA GLN A 221 -19.52 -10.78 -20.57
C GLN A 221 -21.00 -11.13 -20.32
N ILE A 222 -21.44 -11.14 -19.06
CA ILE A 222 -22.85 -11.42 -18.73
C ILE A 222 -23.74 -10.25 -19.12
N THR A 223 -23.33 -9.02 -18.85
CA THR A 223 -24.07 -7.81 -19.26
C THR A 223 -24.31 -7.81 -20.77
N ASN A 224 -23.24 -7.99 -21.56
CA ASN A 224 -23.34 -8.08 -23.02
C ASN A 224 -24.12 -9.31 -23.46
N GLY A 225 -23.98 -10.44 -22.76
CA GLY A 225 -24.77 -11.66 -23.00
C GLY A 225 -26.27 -11.45 -22.86
N PHE A 226 -26.74 -10.59 -21.95
CA PHE A 226 -28.16 -10.26 -21.86
C PHE A 226 -28.63 -9.34 -23.00
N ILE A 227 -27.75 -8.54 -23.60
CA ILE A 227 -28.05 -7.61 -24.71
C ILE A 227 -28.05 -8.35 -26.06
N GLU A 228 -27.06 -9.20 -26.29
CA GLU A 228 -26.75 -9.82 -27.59
C GLU A 228 -27.01 -11.32 -27.61
N GLY A 229 -26.93 -11.98 -26.45
CA GLY A 229 -26.94 -13.44 -26.31
C GLY A 229 -25.51 -13.99 -26.21
N ASN A 230 -25.28 -14.94 -25.31
CA ASN A 230 -24.01 -15.65 -25.19
C ASN A 230 -24.26 -17.12 -24.77
N SER A 231 -24.25 -18.03 -25.74
CA SER A 231 -24.51 -19.45 -25.51
C SER A 231 -23.41 -20.13 -24.68
N GLN A 232 -22.15 -19.69 -24.82
CA GLN A 232 -21.02 -20.24 -24.07
C GLN A 232 -21.12 -19.91 -22.57
N ALA A 233 -21.62 -18.72 -22.24
CA ALA A 233 -21.89 -18.30 -20.87
C ALA A 233 -23.28 -18.71 -20.35
N GLY A 234 -24.08 -19.42 -21.16
CA GLY A 234 -25.46 -19.79 -20.80
C GLY A 234 -26.42 -18.59 -20.66
N VAL A 235 -26.06 -17.42 -21.20
CA VAL A 235 -26.82 -16.19 -21.11
C VAL A 235 -27.67 -16.01 -22.37
N ARG A 236 -28.98 -15.84 -22.19
CA ARG A 236 -29.92 -15.63 -23.28
C ARG A 236 -30.18 -14.15 -23.46
N ARG A 237 -30.25 -13.73 -24.71
CA ARG A 237 -30.66 -12.38 -25.07
C ARG A 237 -32.05 -12.07 -24.50
N ILE A 238 -32.19 -10.93 -23.84
CA ILE A 238 -33.47 -10.45 -23.31
C ILE A 238 -34.22 -9.67 -24.39
N GLY A 239 -35.46 -10.08 -24.67
CA GLY A 239 -36.32 -9.42 -25.66
C GLY A 239 -37.06 -8.18 -25.14
N VAL A 240 -37.16 -8.02 -23.82
CA VAL A 240 -37.92 -6.93 -23.19
C VAL A 240 -37.19 -5.61 -23.34
N THR A 241 -37.75 -4.67 -24.11
CA THR A 241 -37.12 -3.38 -24.46
C THR A 241 -36.66 -2.58 -23.23
N ARG A 242 -37.51 -2.48 -22.20
CA ARG A 242 -37.17 -1.72 -20.98
C ARG A 242 -35.95 -2.30 -20.26
N ILE A 243 -35.86 -3.63 -20.15
CA ILE A 243 -34.71 -4.31 -19.52
C ILE A 243 -33.45 -4.08 -20.35
N ARG A 244 -33.56 -4.20 -21.68
CA ARG A 244 -32.45 -3.93 -22.59
C ARG A 244 -31.90 -2.52 -22.48
N ASN A 245 -32.76 -1.51 -22.35
CA ASN A 245 -32.29 -0.13 -22.19
C ASN A 245 -31.45 0.03 -20.93
N ILE A 246 -31.88 -0.55 -19.80
CA ILE A 246 -31.11 -0.51 -18.55
C ILE A 246 -29.78 -1.25 -18.69
N LEU A 247 -29.79 -2.43 -19.33
CA LEU A 247 -28.56 -3.18 -19.60
C LEU A 247 -27.58 -2.40 -20.49
N THR A 248 -28.07 -1.64 -21.46
CA THR A 248 -27.23 -0.77 -22.29
C THR A 248 -26.62 0.38 -21.48
N GLU A 249 -27.37 0.98 -20.55
CA GLU A 249 -26.81 1.99 -19.63
C GLU A 249 -25.77 1.38 -18.68
N ILE A 250 -26.06 0.20 -18.10
CA ILE A 250 -25.10 -0.57 -17.29
C ILE A 250 -23.82 -0.82 -18.08
N SER A 251 -23.94 -1.31 -19.31
CA SER A 251 -22.80 -1.60 -20.20
C SER A 251 -21.97 -0.34 -20.45
N LYS A 252 -22.61 0.79 -20.75
CA LYS A 252 -21.94 2.08 -20.97
C LYS A 252 -21.18 2.56 -19.73
N VAL A 253 -21.82 2.53 -18.55
CA VAL A 253 -21.19 2.90 -17.28
C VAL A 253 -20.00 1.98 -17.00
N PHE A 254 -20.18 0.68 -17.19
CA PHE A 254 -19.16 -0.32 -16.93
C PHE A 254 -17.97 -0.26 -17.88
N SER A 255 -18.16 0.01 -19.18
CA SER A 255 -17.05 0.16 -20.13
C SER A 255 -16.08 1.30 -19.73
N GLY A 256 -16.59 2.37 -19.13
CA GLY A 256 -15.74 3.42 -18.56
C GLY A 256 -14.87 2.91 -17.41
N MET A 257 -15.41 2.03 -16.57
CA MET A 257 -14.69 1.38 -15.46
C MET A 257 -13.71 0.32 -15.96
N GLU A 258 -14.03 -0.44 -17.01
CA GLU A 258 -13.14 -1.45 -17.59
C GLU A 258 -11.83 -0.83 -18.07
N SER A 259 -11.91 0.30 -18.79
CA SER A 259 -10.72 1.05 -19.22
C SER A 259 -9.86 1.54 -18.04
N GLN A 260 -10.49 1.89 -16.91
CA GLN A 260 -9.78 2.27 -15.69
C GLN A 260 -9.19 1.05 -14.96
N SER A 261 -9.85 -0.10 -15.06
CA SER A 261 -9.43 -1.38 -14.46
C SER A 261 -8.16 -1.93 -15.11
N THR A 262 -7.98 -1.73 -16.41
CA THR A 262 -6.73 -2.07 -17.10
C THR A 262 -5.53 -1.34 -16.49
N ARG A 263 -5.69 -0.04 -16.17
CA ARG A 263 -4.65 0.75 -15.50
C ARG A 263 -4.31 0.18 -14.12
N ILE A 264 -5.31 -0.29 -13.37
CA ILE A 264 -5.05 -0.99 -12.10
C ILE A 264 -4.13 -2.18 -12.34
N ILE A 265 -4.47 -3.05 -13.27
CA ILE A 265 -3.73 -4.29 -13.56
C ILE A 265 -2.29 -4.02 -14.02
N GLU A 266 -2.08 -3.00 -14.86
CA GLU A 266 -0.76 -2.64 -15.37
C GLU A 266 0.17 -2.10 -14.27
N SER A 267 -0.39 -1.38 -13.29
CA SER A 267 0.37 -0.69 -12.25
C SER A 267 0.54 -1.48 -10.95
N ILE A 268 0.02 -2.70 -10.85
CA ILE A 268 0.08 -3.52 -9.61
C ILE A 268 1.51 -3.74 -9.14
N THR A 269 2.44 -3.98 -10.06
CA THR A 269 3.84 -4.22 -9.69
C THR A 269 4.48 -2.98 -9.08
N GLU A 270 4.13 -1.80 -9.58
CA GLU A 270 4.63 -0.53 -9.08
C GLU A 270 4.05 -0.20 -7.71
N LEU A 271 2.73 -0.40 -7.54
CA LEU A 271 2.07 -0.29 -6.25
C LEU A 271 2.69 -1.24 -5.22
N SER A 272 2.89 -2.51 -5.58
CA SER A 272 3.52 -3.51 -4.72
C SER A 272 4.92 -3.10 -4.28
N ARG A 273 5.72 -2.52 -5.18
CA ARG A 273 7.05 -1.98 -4.84
C ARG A 273 6.97 -0.82 -3.87
N ALA A 274 5.98 0.06 -4.00
CA ALA A 274 5.77 1.17 -3.07
C ALA A 274 5.42 0.65 -1.66
N HIS A 275 4.49 -0.30 -1.54
CA HIS A 275 4.16 -0.92 -0.24
C HIS A 275 5.36 -1.64 0.38
N GLN A 276 6.07 -2.47 -0.39
CA GLN A 276 7.27 -3.15 0.10
C GLN A 276 8.35 -2.19 0.58
N ALA A 277 8.50 -1.03 -0.08
CA ALA A 277 9.42 -0.01 0.37
C ALA A 277 8.94 0.63 1.68
N SER A 278 7.64 0.90 1.82
CA SER A 278 7.05 1.40 3.08
C SER A 278 7.18 0.42 4.23
N ASP A 279 6.98 -0.89 4.00
CA ASP A 279 7.09 -1.92 5.05
C ASP A 279 8.52 -2.11 5.56
N LYS A 280 9.52 -1.71 4.76
CA LYS A 280 10.94 -1.76 5.10
C LYS A 280 11.46 -0.51 5.81
N ILE A 281 10.62 0.50 6.05
CA ILE A 281 10.95 1.71 6.81
C ILE A 281 10.50 1.51 8.26
#